data_AF-X1D7K3-F1
#
_entry.id   AF-X1D7K3-F1
#
_cell.length_a   1.000
_cell.length_b   1.000
_cell.length_c   1.000
_cell.angle_alpha   90.00
_cell.angle_beta   90.00
_cell.angle_gamma   90.00
#
_symmetry.space_group_name_H-M   'P 1'
#
loop_
_entity.id
_entity.type
_entity.pdbx_description
1 polymer ?
#
loop_
_entity_poly.entity_id
_entity_poly.type
_entity_poly.pdbx_seq_one_letter_code
_entity_poly.pdbx_strand_id
1 'polypeptide(L)'
;ITPSQETASFIILDSRLNTSYSVVFSLLKENTEIYRSKDIVKGEGFETVAGSFIIKNTPQVQKILPALLEKWHVKANTLENIAEIPKASLKKHRVGLYQSLRSNMDEGWTRYVFDDLGIPYTTLHNNDFKGIGKKKVNLRAKFDAIVFADENATIIIQGRRSPSSRYRRSNGGIPPEYEGGIGKEGVEELKSFVEQGGILVTLNSACELAFNEFQVPAGNALERVDRSKFFCPGSILRVNVDNKSPIGYGMPREAAIMFYQSMA
;
A
#
# COMPACT_ATOMS: atom_id res chain seq x y z
N ILE A 1 -23.59 45.31 -5.25
CA ILE A 1 -22.22 44.76 -5.09
C ILE A 1 -22.40 43.46 -4.33
N THR A 2 -22.49 42.35 -5.06
CA THR A 2 -22.56 41.02 -4.45
C THR A 2 -21.20 40.76 -3.81
N PRO A 3 -21.11 40.39 -2.51
CA PRO A 3 -19.82 40.03 -1.93
C PRO A 3 -19.29 38.84 -2.73
N SER A 4 -18.08 38.94 -3.25
CA SER A 4 -17.34 37.78 -3.73
C SER A 4 -17.31 36.80 -2.55
N GLN A 5 -18.03 35.69 -2.64
CA GLN A 5 -17.76 34.56 -1.76
C GLN A 5 -16.30 34.19 -2.02
N GLU A 6 -15.42 34.56 -1.09
CA GLU A 6 -14.03 34.10 -1.09
C GLU A 6 -14.12 32.57 -1.01
N THR A 7 -13.99 31.92 -2.15
CA THR A 7 -13.94 30.47 -2.21
C THR A 7 -12.63 30.07 -1.57
N ALA A 8 -12.73 29.38 -0.43
CA ALA A 8 -11.55 28.98 0.31
C ALA A 8 -10.49 28.34 -0.57
N SER A 9 -9.24 28.76 -0.39
CA SER A 9 -8.13 28.35 -1.26
C SER A 9 -7.79 26.85 -1.15
N PHE A 10 -8.10 26.22 -0.01
CA PHE A 10 -7.78 24.83 0.26
C PHE A 10 -8.92 24.06 0.93
N ILE A 11 -9.01 22.76 0.60
CA ILE A 11 -9.90 21.78 1.22
C ILE A 11 -9.09 20.85 2.11
N ILE A 12 -9.60 20.54 3.29
CA ILE A 12 -8.97 19.66 4.28
C ILE A 12 -9.84 18.41 4.49
N LEU A 13 -9.24 17.23 4.29
CA LEU A 13 -9.85 15.94 4.60
C LEU A 13 -9.07 15.24 5.70
N ASP A 14 -9.78 14.77 6.73
CA ASP A 14 -9.16 14.13 7.89
C ASP A 14 -8.64 12.72 7.55
N SER A 15 -7.39 12.43 7.94
CA SER A 15 -6.75 11.14 7.67
C SER A 15 -7.24 9.99 8.57
N ARG A 16 -8.05 10.28 9.61
CA ARG A 16 -8.68 9.24 10.47
C ARG A 16 -9.79 8.45 9.76
N LEU A 17 -10.36 8.99 8.69
CA LEU A 17 -11.41 8.34 7.92
C LEU A 17 -10.81 7.64 6.71
N ASN A 18 -10.99 6.31 6.61
CA ASN A 18 -10.52 5.55 5.45
C ASN A 18 -11.11 6.07 4.13
N THR A 19 -12.36 6.54 4.15
CA THR A 19 -13.05 7.09 2.98
C THR A 19 -12.43 8.40 2.48
N SER A 20 -11.71 9.16 3.31
CA SER A 20 -10.91 10.31 2.86
C SER A 20 -9.84 9.88 1.85
N TYR A 21 -9.25 8.70 2.02
CA TYR A 21 -8.23 8.19 1.08
C TYR A 21 -8.86 7.91 -0.28
N SER A 22 -10.07 7.35 -0.33
CA SER A 22 -10.79 7.08 -1.59
C SER A 22 -11.08 8.38 -2.37
N VAL A 23 -11.48 9.45 -1.68
CA VAL A 23 -11.62 10.78 -2.29
C VAL A 23 -10.27 11.26 -2.85
N VAL A 24 -9.20 11.13 -2.07
CA VAL A 24 -7.84 11.55 -2.48
C VAL A 24 -7.33 10.76 -3.68
N PHE A 25 -7.53 9.44 -3.75
CA PHE A 25 -7.14 8.64 -4.90
C PHE A 25 -7.89 9.06 -6.17
N SER A 26 -9.18 9.41 -6.07
CA SER A 26 -9.92 10.00 -7.19
C SER A 26 -9.34 11.34 -7.62
N LEU A 27 -9.02 12.24 -6.70
CA LEU A 27 -8.44 13.55 -7.02
C LEU A 27 -7.02 13.44 -7.60
N LEU A 28 -6.21 12.48 -7.15
CA LEU A 28 -4.89 12.20 -7.71
C LEU A 28 -4.96 11.68 -9.15
N LYS A 29 -6.03 10.98 -9.55
CA LYS A 29 -6.22 10.57 -10.95
C LYS A 29 -6.36 11.77 -11.89
N GLU A 30 -6.95 12.85 -11.39
CA GLU A 30 -7.12 14.14 -12.05
C GLU A 30 -5.89 15.06 -11.96
N ASN A 31 -4.75 14.57 -11.45
CA ASN A 31 -3.51 15.34 -11.22
C ASN A 31 -3.70 16.57 -10.31
N THR A 32 -4.65 16.48 -9.36
CA THR A 32 -4.88 17.53 -8.38
C THR A 32 -3.65 17.71 -7.48
N GLU A 33 -3.32 18.96 -7.17
CA GLU A 33 -2.27 19.31 -6.23
C GLU A 33 -2.72 19.04 -4.79
N ILE A 34 -2.10 18.05 -4.15
CA ILE A 34 -2.45 17.58 -2.80
C ILE A 34 -1.19 17.53 -1.93
N TYR A 35 -1.35 17.85 -0.66
CA TYR A 35 -0.33 17.75 0.37
C TYR A 35 -0.80 16.85 1.52
N ARG A 36 0.15 16.22 2.21
CA ARG A 36 -0.04 15.59 3.52
C ARG A 36 0.50 16.53 4.60
N SER A 37 -0.33 16.91 5.56
CA SER A 37 0.14 17.61 6.77
C SER A 37 1.10 16.72 7.57
N LYS A 38 2.09 17.33 8.22
CA LYS A 38 3.00 16.65 9.16
C LYS A 38 2.61 16.88 10.63
N ASP A 39 1.63 17.73 10.86
CA ASP A 39 1.11 18.08 12.18
C ASP A 39 -0.41 18.29 12.12
N ILE A 40 -1.03 18.52 13.27
CA ILE A 40 -2.43 18.87 13.45
C ILE A 40 -2.77 20.10 12.60
N VAL A 41 -3.90 20.05 11.89
CA VAL A 41 -4.45 21.19 11.15
C VAL A 41 -5.71 21.66 11.85
N LYS A 42 -5.73 22.95 12.25
CA LYS A 42 -6.86 23.61 12.91
C LYS A 42 -7.45 24.69 12.01
N GLY A 43 -8.76 24.86 12.09
CA GLY A 43 -9.48 25.96 11.47
C GLY A 43 -10.79 26.24 12.21
N GLU A 44 -11.65 27.05 11.61
CA GLU A 44 -12.91 27.41 12.24
C GLU A 44 -13.82 26.19 12.41
N GLY A 45 -14.06 25.79 13.66
CA GLY A 45 -14.94 24.67 14.00
C GLY A 45 -14.41 23.27 13.67
N PHE A 46 -13.11 23.11 13.38
CA PHE A 46 -12.51 21.81 13.13
C PHE A 46 -11.05 21.69 13.59
N GLU A 47 -10.67 20.46 13.96
CA GLU A 47 -9.30 20.06 14.24
C GLU A 47 -9.08 18.66 13.65
N THR A 48 -8.01 18.49 12.87
CA THR A 48 -7.62 17.21 12.24
C THR A 48 -6.24 16.76 12.72
N VAL A 49 -5.87 15.51 12.47
CA VAL A 49 -4.59 14.94 12.93
C VAL A 49 -3.47 15.06 11.89
N ALA A 50 -2.23 14.80 12.31
CA ALA A 50 -1.11 14.67 11.40
C ALA A 50 -1.40 13.66 10.27
N GLY A 51 -0.98 14.01 9.06
CA GLY A 51 -1.26 13.26 7.84
C GLY A 51 -2.60 13.60 7.20
N SER A 52 -3.42 14.50 7.75
CA SER A 52 -4.61 14.96 7.05
C SER A 52 -4.26 15.60 5.71
N PHE A 53 -5.16 15.45 4.74
CA PHE A 53 -4.94 15.85 3.36
C PHE A 53 -5.31 17.32 3.16
N ILE A 54 -4.46 18.04 2.46
CA ILE A 54 -4.66 19.44 2.09
C ILE A 54 -4.71 19.49 0.56
N ILE A 55 -5.87 19.83 0.02
CA ILE A 55 -6.15 19.80 -1.41
C ILE A 55 -6.30 21.25 -1.89
N LYS A 56 -5.63 21.61 -2.97
CA LYS A 56 -5.80 22.93 -3.58
C LYS A 56 -7.18 23.03 -4.24
N ASN A 57 -7.95 24.06 -3.89
CA ASN A 57 -9.33 24.20 -4.35
C ASN A 57 -9.43 24.86 -5.73
N THR A 58 -9.04 24.14 -6.78
CA THR A 58 -9.14 24.62 -8.17
C THR A 58 -10.57 24.49 -8.72
N PRO A 59 -10.94 25.18 -9.81
CA PRO A 59 -12.27 25.01 -10.44
C PRO A 59 -12.59 23.55 -10.82
N GLN A 60 -11.58 22.76 -11.21
CA GLN A 60 -11.75 21.33 -11.47
C GLN A 60 -12.13 20.57 -10.20
N VAL A 61 -11.45 20.85 -9.07
CA VAL A 61 -11.77 20.25 -7.77
C VAL A 61 -13.18 20.64 -7.33
N GLN A 62 -13.55 21.93 -7.43
CA GLN A 62 -14.89 22.41 -7.08
C GLN A 62 -16.00 21.69 -7.87
N LYS A 63 -15.73 21.33 -9.13
CA LYS A 63 -16.67 20.59 -9.98
C LYS A 63 -16.85 19.13 -9.56
N ILE A 64 -15.77 18.42 -9.23
CA ILE A 64 -15.80 16.96 -8.99
C ILE A 64 -15.97 16.58 -7.53
N LEU A 65 -15.52 17.43 -6.60
CA LEU A 65 -15.46 17.11 -5.18
C LEU A 65 -16.85 16.86 -4.55
N PRO A 66 -17.93 17.62 -4.84
CA PRO A 66 -19.23 17.40 -4.20
C PRO A 66 -19.75 15.97 -4.36
N ALA A 67 -19.70 15.43 -5.58
CA ALA A 67 -20.11 14.06 -5.86
C ALA A 67 -19.23 13.01 -5.16
N LEU A 68 -17.93 13.29 -5.00
CA LEU A 68 -17.02 12.40 -4.25
C LEU A 68 -17.32 12.42 -2.76
N LEU A 69 -17.56 13.60 -2.17
CA LEU A 69 -17.89 13.73 -0.75
C LEU A 69 -19.23 13.05 -0.42
N GLU A 70 -20.22 13.17 -1.31
CA GLU A 70 -21.50 12.49 -1.19
C GLU A 70 -21.34 10.97 -1.27
N LYS A 71 -20.66 10.47 -2.31
CA LYS A 71 -20.42 9.03 -2.50
C LYS A 71 -19.71 8.38 -1.31
N TRP A 72 -18.71 9.07 -0.76
CA TRP A 72 -17.83 8.53 0.28
C TRP A 72 -18.21 8.94 1.70
N HIS A 73 -19.26 9.75 1.85
CA HIS A 73 -19.74 10.30 3.11
C HIS A 73 -18.62 10.99 3.92
N VAL A 74 -17.78 11.78 3.24
CA VAL A 74 -16.64 12.48 3.84
C VAL A 74 -17.00 13.94 4.11
N LYS A 75 -16.70 14.43 5.32
CA LYS A 75 -16.78 15.86 5.62
C LYS A 75 -15.51 16.57 5.11
N ALA A 76 -15.70 17.59 4.30
CA ALA A 76 -14.64 18.52 3.91
C ALA A 76 -14.64 19.74 4.84
N ASN A 77 -13.45 20.17 5.25
CA ASN A 77 -13.24 21.48 5.88
C ASN A 77 -12.48 22.40 4.93
N THR A 78 -12.45 23.69 5.21
CA THR A 78 -11.87 24.70 4.32
C THR A 78 -10.84 25.55 5.05
N LEU A 79 -9.78 25.97 4.34
CA LEU A 79 -8.79 26.93 4.82
C LEU A 79 -8.36 27.89 3.72
N GLU A 80 -8.12 29.15 4.09
CA GLU A 80 -7.59 30.16 3.17
C GLU A 80 -6.08 30.08 2.99
N ASN A 81 -5.35 29.76 4.06
CA ASN A 81 -3.90 29.76 4.06
C ASN A 81 -3.35 28.51 4.73
N ILE A 82 -2.28 27.96 4.16
CA ILE A 82 -1.59 26.76 4.64
C ILE A 82 -0.08 27.01 4.84
N ALA A 83 0.41 28.24 4.70
CA ALA A 83 1.84 28.60 4.71
C ALA A 83 2.54 28.04 5.96
N GLU A 84 1.97 28.31 7.14
CA GLU A 84 2.49 27.90 8.44
C GLU A 84 2.30 26.41 8.76
N ILE A 85 1.60 25.64 7.92
CA ILE A 85 1.36 24.22 8.16
C ILE A 85 2.53 23.40 7.60
N PRO A 86 3.29 22.68 8.44
CA PRO A 86 4.29 21.73 7.97
C PRO A 86 3.62 20.64 7.13
N LYS A 87 4.09 20.46 5.90
CA LYS A 87 3.44 19.58 4.92
C LYS A 87 4.43 18.99 3.92
N ALA A 88 4.03 17.92 3.24
CA ALA A 88 4.77 17.31 2.14
C ALA A 88 3.85 17.14 0.93
N SER A 89 4.36 17.37 -0.28
CA SER A 89 3.60 17.13 -1.51
C SER A 89 3.27 15.64 -1.64
N LEU A 90 2.01 15.33 -1.92
CA LEU A 90 1.55 13.98 -2.20
C LEU A 90 1.53 13.76 -3.71
N LYS A 91 2.32 12.79 -4.16
CA LYS A 91 2.39 12.42 -5.58
C LYS A 91 1.50 11.21 -5.86
N LYS A 92 1.01 11.13 -7.09
CA LYS A 92 0.39 9.92 -7.63
C LYS A 92 1.48 8.87 -7.85
N HIS A 93 1.45 7.80 -7.06
CA HIS A 93 2.39 6.70 -7.18
C HIS A 93 1.85 5.65 -8.16
N ARG A 94 2.73 5.06 -8.97
CA ARG A 94 2.41 3.94 -9.85
C ARG A 94 2.61 2.64 -9.08
N VAL A 95 1.50 2.00 -8.72
CA VAL A 95 1.51 0.81 -7.85
C VAL A 95 1.39 -0.46 -8.69
N GLY A 96 2.27 -1.42 -8.46
CA GLY A 96 2.14 -2.78 -8.97
C GLY A 96 1.62 -3.73 -7.89
N LEU A 97 0.65 -4.58 -8.22
CA LEU A 97 0.18 -5.67 -7.34
C LEU A 97 0.54 -7.00 -7.96
N TYR A 98 1.40 -7.78 -7.30
CA TYR A 98 1.85 -9.07 -7.82
C TYR A 98 0.75 -10.13 -7.69
N GLN A 99 0.46 -10.81 -8.81
CA GLN A 99 -0.46 -11.93 -8.90
C GLN A 99 0.27 -13.15 -9.49
N SER A 100 0.51 -14.14 -8.64
CA SER A 100 1.06 -15.42 -9.04
C SER A 100 0.06 -16.24 -9.85
N LEU A 101 0.57 -17.23 -10.58
CA LEU A 101 -0.26 -18.20 -11.31
C LEU A 101 -0.79 -19.33 -10.41
N ARG A 102 -0.69 -19.18 -9.07
CA ARG A 102 -0.96 -20.23 -8.07
C ARG A 102 -2.25 -20.05 -7.28
N SER A 103 -3.18 -19.25 -7.81
CA SER A 103 -4.49 -18.97 -7.22
C SER A 103 -4.37 -18.50 -5.76
N ASN A 104 -3.73 -17.35 -5.58
CA ASN A 104 -3.55 -16.75 -4.27
C ASN A 104 -4.85 -16.03 -3.81
N MET A 105 -5.49 -16.54 -2.76
CA MET A 105 -6.71 -15.92 -2.21
C MET A 105 -6.43 -14.57 -1.54
N ASP A 106 -5.30 -14.43 -0.84
CA ASP A 106 -4.91 -13.18 -0.17
C ASP A 106 -4.61 -12.06 -1.17
N GLU A 107 -4.05 -12.40 -2.34
CA GLU A 107 -3.96 -11.45 -3.45
C GLU A 107 -5.35 -10.97 -3.88
N GLY A 108 -6.31 -11.89 -4.02
CA GLY A 108 -7.69 -11.54 -4.36
C GLY A 108 -8.36 -10.59 -3.36
N TRP A 109 -8.16 -10.82 -2.06
CA TRP A 109 -8.64 -9.92 -1.00
C TRP A 109 -7.93 -8.58 -1.00
N THR A 110 -6.60 -8.57 -1.20
CA THR A 110 -5.82 -7.34 -1.32
C THR A 110 -6.29 -6.51 -2.51
N ARG A 111 -6.51 -7.16 -3.65
CA ARG A 111 -7.03 -6.54 -4.86
C ARG A 111 -8.44 -5.99 -4.66
N TYR A 112 -9.30 -6.73 -3.97
CA TYR A 112 -10.64 -6.25 -3.60
C TYR A 112 -10.57 -4.94 -2.79
N VAL A 113 -9.67 -4.83 -1.81
CA VAL A 113 -9.48 -3.57 -1.05
C VAL A 113 -9.00 -2.43 -1.95
N PHE A 114 -8.11 -2.73 -2.91
CA PHE A 114 -7.63 -1.71 -3.86
C PHE A 114 -8.76 -1.23 -4.77
N ASP A 115 -9.58 -2.15 -5.29
CA ASP A 115 -10.74 -1.86 -6.13
C ASP A 115 -11.79 -1.05 -5.35
N ASP A 116 -12.13 -1.49 -4.12
CA ASP A 116 -13.12 -0.86 -3.25
C ASP A 116 -12.69 0.57 -2.89
N LEU A 117 -11.45 0.78 -2.46
CA LEU A 117 -10.94 2.11 -2.12
C LEU A 117 -10.54 2.95 -3.34
N GLY A 118 -10.63 2.40 -4.56
CA GLY A 118 -10.32 3.09 -5.80
C GLY A 118 -8.82 3.39 -6.01
N ILE A 119 -7.93 2.65 -5.34
CA ILE A 119 -6.47 2.75 -5.46
C ILE A 119 -6.08 2.38 -6.89
N PRO A 120 -5.37 3.23 -7.65
CA PRO A 120 -4.88 2.85 -8.96
C PRO A 120 -3.70 1.88 -8.85
N TYR A 121 -3.80 0.71 -9.48
CA TYR A 121 -2.73 -0.28 -9.56
C TYR A 121 -2.65 -0.93 -10.94
N THR A 122 -1.56 -1.65 -11.18
CA THR A 122 -1.38 -2.56 -12.31
C THR A 122 -1.08 -3.94 -11.78
N THR A 123 -1.79 -4.96 -12.26
CA THR A 123 -1.47 -6.35 -11.94
C THR A 123 -0.14 -6.74 -12.58
N LEU A 124 0.74 -7.35 -11.79
CA LEU A 124 2.04 -7.86 -12.22
C LEU A 124 2.03 -9.37 -12.17
N HIS A 125 2.35 -10.01 -13.29
CA HIS A 125 2.54 -11.46 -13.37
C HIS A 125 4.03 -11.80 -13.43
N ASN A 126 4.33 -13.10 -13.34
CA ASN A 126 5.69 -13.64 -13.37
C ASN A 126 6.57 -13.10 -14.51
N ASN A 127 5.98 -12.90 -15.70
CA ASN A 127 6.72 -12.46 -16.88
C ASN A 127 7.05 -10.96 -16.86
N ASP A 128 6.36 -10.16 -16.05
CA ASP A 128 6.65 -8.73 -15.91
C ASP A 128 7.97 -8.46 -15.18
N PHE A 129 8.53 -9.47 -14.53
CA PHE A 129 9.83 -9.44 -13.85
C PHE A 129 10.99 -9.95 -14.72
N LYS A 130 10.69 -10.38 -15.96
CA LYS A 130 11.67 -10.99 -16.86
C LYS A 130 11.98 -10.04 -18.02
N GLY A 131 13.25 -10.02 -18.43
CA GLY A 131 13.65 -9.33 -19.64
C GLY A 131 13.09 -9.96 -20.92
N ILE A 132 13.09 -9.19 -22.01
CA ILE A 132 12.81 -9.70 -23.35
C ILE A 132 14.15 -9.85 -24.08
N GLY A 133 14.53 -11.09 -24.40
CA GLY A 133 15.81 -11.40 -25.01
C GLY A 133 16.99 -11.01 -24.11
N LYS A 134 17.84 -10.08 -24.56
CA LYS A 134 18.99 -9.58 -23.78
C LYS A 134 18.67 -8.36 -22.91
N LYS A 135 17.48 -7.78 -23.03
CA LYS A 135 17.11 -6.54 -22.34
C LYS A 135 16.46 -6.88 -21.00
N LYS A 136 17.13 -6.53 -19.89
CA LYS A 136 16.53 -6.57 -18.56
C LYS A 136 15.27 -5.69 -18.51
N VAL A 137 14.28 -6.12 -17.75
CA VAL A 137 13.15 -5.24 -17.43
C VAL A 137 13.66 -4.08 -16.56
N ASN A 138 12.89 -2.99 -16.48
CA ASN A 138 13.16 -1.90 -15.55
C ASN A 138 11.86 -1.62 -14.80
N LEU A 139 11.73 -2.19 -13.60
CA LEU A 139 10.54 -2.04 -12.78
C LEU A 139 10.37 -0.58 -12.32
N ARG A 140 11.45 0.12 -11.98
CA ARG A 140 11.41 1.50 -11.49
C ARG A 140 10.87 2.48 -12.52
N ALA A 141 11.16 2.22 -13.80
CA ALA A 141 10.64 3.01 -14.91
C ALA A 141 9.11 2.91 -15.05
N LYS A 142 8.47 1.87 -14.48
CA LYS A 142 7.01 1.66 -14.55
C LYS A 142 6.31 1.86 -13.21
N PHE A 143 6.97 1.56 -12.10
CA PHE A 143 6.39 1.52 -10.77
C PHE A 143 7.18 2.38 -9.78
N ASP A 144 6.48 2.85 -8.76
CA ASP A 144 7.05 3.52 -7.59
C ASP A 144 6.90 2.64 -6.34
N ALA A 145 5.85 1.81 -6.29
CA ALA A 145 5.65 0.79 -5.27
C ALA A 145 5.21 -0.53 -5.88
N ILE A 146 5.69 -1.66 -5.34
CA ILE A 146 5.26 -3.01 -5.72
C ILE A 146 4.81 -3.74 -4.45
N VAL A 147 3.63 -4.35 -4.51
CA VAL A 147 2.97 -5.02 -3.39
C VAL A 147 2.91 -6.53 -3.66
N PHE A 148 3.39 -7.30 -2.70
CA PHE A 148 3.21 -8.75 -2.62
C PHE A 148 2.25 -9.05 -1.47
N ALA A 149 1.09 -9.61 -1.79
CA ALA A 149 0.16 -10.16 -0.80
C ALA A 149 0.78 -11.37 -0.08
N ASP A 150 0.07 -11.92 0.92
CA ASP A 150 0.54 -13.11 1.63
C ASP A 150 0.80 -14.27 0.66
N GLU A 151 2.07 -14.60 0.47
CA GLU A 151 2.50 -15.75 -0.32
C GLU A 151 3.89 -16.18 0.13
N ASN A 152 4.11 -17.49 0.21
CA ASN A 152 5.42 -18.00 0.58
C ASN A 152 6.48 -17.59 -0.47
N ALA A 153 7.65 -17.14 -0.01
CA ALA A 153 8.74 -16.69 -0.89
C ALA A 153 9.17 -17.75 -1.92
N THR A 154 9.12 -19.04 -1.57
CA THR A 154 9.43 -20.14 -2.53
C THR A 154 8.42 -20.16 -3.67
N ILE A 155 7.13 -19.90 -3.38
CA ILE A 155 6.09 -19.86 -4.41
C ILE A 155 6.29 -18.62 -5.29
N ILE A 156 6.58 -17.45 -4.71
CA ILE A 156 6.85 -16.22 -5.47
C ILE A 156 8.01 -16.43 -6.45
N ILE A 157 9.11 -17.02 -5.99
CA ILE A 157 10.34 -17.20 -6.78
C ILE A 157 10.19 -18.35 -7.78
N GLN A 158 9.69 -19.50 -7.35
CA GLN A 158 9.74 -20.75 -8.13
C GLN A 158 8.39 -21.15 -8.74
N GLY A 159 7.29 -20.52 -8.33
CA GLY A 159 5.92 -20.91 -8.73
C GLY A 159 5.44 -22.22 -8.10
N ARG A 160 6.17 -22.75 -7.12
CA ARG A 160 5.94 -24.09 -6.57
C ARG A 160 6.14 -24.07 -5.06
N ARG A 161 5.39 -24.92 -4.37
CA ARG A 161 5.56 -25.16 -2.94
C ARG A 161 6.86 -25.93 -2.71
N SER A 162 7.54 -25.64 -1.60
CA SER A 162 8.73 -26.38 -1.16
C SER A 162 8.47 -27.90 -1.13
N PRO A 163 9.47 -28.74 -1.46
CA PRO A 163 9.37 -30.21 -1.32
C PRO A 163 8.97 -30.69 0.08
N SER A 164 9.31 -29.92 1.12
CA SER A 164 8.95 -30.22 2.52
C SER A 164 7.51 -29.82 2.87
N SER A 165 6.78 -29.14 1.97
CA SER A 165 5.40 -28.74 2.22
C SER A 165 4.47 -29.94 2.28
N ARG A 166 3.61 -29.98 3.30
CA ARG A 166 2.50 -30.95 3.37
C ARG A 166 1.56 -30.90 2.16
N TYR A 167 1.55 -29.77 1.45
CA TYR A 167 0.75 -29.54 0.24
C TYR A 167 1.54 -29.74 -1.05
N ARG A 168 2.74 -30.34 -1.04
CA ARG A 168 3.58 -30.53 -2.24
C ARG A 168 2.87 -31.20 -3.43
N ARG A 169 1.85 -32.03 -3.17
CA ARG A 169 1.07 -32.73 -4.20
C ARG A 169 0.31 -31.76 -5.11
N SER A 170 0.00 -30.56 -4.64
CA SER A 170 -0.63 -29.52 -5.47
C SER A 170 0.34 -28.85 -6.46
N ASN A 171 1.61 -29.24 -6.49
CA ASN A 171 2.55 -28.75 -7.50
C ASN A 171 2.39 -29.42 -8.87
N GLY A 172 1.71 -30.57 -8.98
CA GLY A 172 1.55 -31.29 -10.24
C GLY A 172 0.28 -30.91 -11.01
N GLY A 173 0.26 -31.25 -12.31
CA GLY A 173 -0.93 -31.08 -13.17
C GLY A 173 -1.17 -29.65 -13.66
N ILE A 174 -0.17 -28.78 -13.58
CA ILE A 174 -0.24 -27.40 -14.06
C ILE A 174 0.32 -27.36 -15.49
N PRO A 175 -0.41 -26.84 -16.49
CA PRO A 175 0.12 -26.67 -17.84
C PRO A 175 1.39 -25.79 -17.85
N PRO A 176 2.39 -26.07 -18.70
CA PRO A 176 3.68 -25.37 -18.70
C PRO A 176 3.59 -23.83 -18.74
N GLU A 177 2.58 -23.28 -19.42
CA GLU A 177 2.33 -21.86 -19.52
C GLU A 177 1.90 -21.19 -18.20
N TYR A 178 1.41 -21.98 -17.22
CA TYR A 178 1.01 -21.54 -15.89
C TYR A 178 2.03 -21.89 -14.80
N GLU A 179 3.19 -22.41 -15.18
CA GLU A 179 4.26 -22.75 -14.25
C GLU A 179 5.24 -21.59 -13.99
N GLY A 180 6.01 -21.75 -12.91
CA GLY A 180 7.12 -20.86 -12.58
C GLY A 180 6.71 -19.65 -11.74
N GLY A 181 7.74 -18.94 -11.28
CA GLY A 181 7.62 -17.69 -10.53
C GLY A 181 8.46 -16.60 -11.19
N ILE A 182 8.82 -15.58 -10.40
CA ILE A 182 9.67 -14.47 -10.88
C ILE A 182 11.13 -14.91 -11.12
N GLY A 183 11.55 -16.02 -10.52
CA GLY A 183 12.90 -16.57 -10.64
C GLY A 183 13.98 -15.69 -10.03
N LYS A 184 15.24 -16.13 -10.12
CA LYS A 184 16.40 -15.35 -9.64
C LYS A 184 16.52 -14.01 -10.36
N GLU A 185 16.25 -13.98 -11.66
CA GLU A 185 16.26 -12.74 -12.44
C GLU A 185 15.28 -11.70 -11.87
N GLY A 186 14.04 -12.11 -11.57
CA GLY A 186 13.05 -11.22 -10.99
C GLY A 186 13.41 -10.75 -9.58
N VAL A 187 14.07 -11.59 -8.78
CA VAL A 187 14.60 -11.19 -7.46
C VAL A 187 15.69 -10.13 -7.61
N GLU A 188 16.65 -10.32 -8.51
CA GLU A 188 17.71 -9.33 -8.77
C GLU A 188 17.15 -8.01 -9.32
N GLU A 189 16.11 -8.08 -10.13
CA GLU A 189 15.41 -6.88 -10.59
C GLU A 189 14.67 -6.17 -9.44
N LEU A 190 14.03 -6.90 -8.53
CA LEU A 190 13.40 -6.30 -7.35
C LEU A 190 14.43 -5.63 -6.43
N LYS A 191 15.63 -6.21 -6.28
CA LYS A 191 16.75 -5.56 -5.57
C LYS A 191 17.11 -4.24 -6.24
N SER A 192 17.32 -4.26 -7.55
CA SER A 192 17.64 -3.04 -8.31
C SER A 192 16.52 -2.00 -8.22
N PHE A 193 15.25 -2.43 -8.22
CA PHE A 193 14.10 -1.54 -8.02
C PHE A 193 14.18 -0.80 -6.68
N VAL A 194 14.47 -1.50 -5.59
CA VAL A 194 14.60 -0.91 -4.24
C VAL A 194 15.83 0.00 -4.16
N GLU A 195 16.97 -0.42 -4.71
CA GLU A 195 18.20 0.40 -4.79
C GLU A 195 17.98 1.73 -5.53
N GLN A 196 17.11 1.74 -6.53
CA GLN A 196 16.70 2.93 -7.28
C GLN A 196 15.59 3.75 -6.57
N GLY A 197 15.32 3.47 -5.30
CA GLY A 197 14.33 4.18 -4.47
C GLY A 197 12.88 3.74 -4.70
N GLY A 198 12.66 2.58 -5.30
CA GLY A 198 11.36 1.93 -5.35
C GLY A 198 10.96 1.37 -3.97
N ILE A 199 9.66 1.30 -3.71
CA ILE A 199 9.12 0.81 -2.43
C ILE A 199 8.60 -0.61 -2.62
N LEU A 200 9.17 -1.57 -1.90
CA LEU A 200 8.67 -2.95 -1.87
C LEU A 200 7.82 -3.16 -0.61
N VAL A 201 6.54 -3.49 -0.80
CA VAL A 201 5.60 -3.83 0.27
C VAL A 201 5.38 -5.33 0.24
N THR A 202 5.70 -6.01 1.34
CA THR A 202 5.50 -7.46 1.50
C THR A 202 4.55 -7.70 2.66
N LEU A 203 3.52 -8.50 2.45
CA LEU A 203 2.51 -8.82 3.46
C LEU A 203 2.72 -10.24 3.98
N ASN A 204 2.68 -10.40 5.31
CA ASN A 204 2.77 -11.68 5.99
C ASN A 204 3.92 -12.58 5.50
N SER A 205 3.64 -13.76 4.94
CA SER A 205 4.68 -14.72 4.49
C SER A 205 5.55 -14.18 3.36
N ALA A 206 5.07 -13.18 2.60
CA ALA A 206 5.89 -12.55 1.57
C ALA A 206 7.07 -11.77 2.16
N CYS A 207 7.05 -11.42 3.45
CA CYS A 207 8.21 -10.79 4.09
C CYS A 207 9.44 -11.70 4.09
N GLU A 208 9.28 -13.03 3.99
CA GLU A 208 10.40 -13.97 3.81
C GLU A 208 11.21 -13.64 2.54
N LEU A 209 10.58 -13.09 1.49
CA LEU A 209 11.30 -12.64 0.29
C LEU A 209 12.31 -11.56 0.66
N ALA A 210 11.88 -10.57 1.45
CA ALA A 210 12.75 -9.49 1.92
C ALA A 210 13.84 -10.02 2.88
N PHE A 211 13.47 -10.85 3.86
CA PHE A 211 14.42 -11.39 4.84
C PHE A 211 15.50 -12.27 4.19
N ASN A 212 15.12 -13.12 3.24
CA ASN A 212 16.04 -14.08 2.63
C ASN A 212 16.91 -13.47 1.53
N GLU A 213 16.36 -12.54 0.74
CA GLU A 213 17.04 -12.05 -0.47
C GLU A 213 17.69 -10.67 -0.29
N PHE A 214 17.16 -9.79 0.57
CA PHE A 214 17.55 -8.37 0.62
C PHE A 214 18.48 -8.00 1.79
N GLN A 215 18.84 -8.97 2.64
CA GLN A 215 19.72 -8.74 3.82
C GLN A 215 19.25 -7.56 4.69
N VAL A 216 17.94 -7.38 4.81
CA VAL A 216 17.37 -6.29 5.61
C VAL A 216 17.71 -6.47 7.09
N PRO A 217 17.81 -5.38 7.88
CA PRO A 217 18.04 -5.45 9.32
C PRO A 217 16.77 -5.84 10.09
N ALA A 218 16.02 -6.80 9.58
CA ALA A 218 14.78 -7.32 10.14
C ALA A 218 14.66 -8.82 9.82
N GLY A 219 13.90 -9.57 10.60
CA GLY A 219 13.73 -11.00 10.41
C GLY A 219 12.52 -11.55 11.13
N ASN A 220 12.26 -12.84 10.93
CA ASN A 220 11.16 -13.55 11.56
C ASN A 220 11.49 -13.82 13.04
N ALA A 221 10.79 -13.13 13.95
CA ALA A 221 11.01 -13.24 15.39
C ALA A 221 10.67 -14.63 15.94
N LEU A 222 9.88 -15.41 15.21
CA LEU A 222 9.43 -16.75 15.57
C LEU A 222 10.27 -17.87 14.94
N GLU A 223 11.25 -17.56 14.07
CA GLU A 223 12.02 -18.56 13.32
C GLU A 223 12.68 -19.60 14.22
N ARG A 224 13.17 -19.16 15.39
CA ARG A 224 13.87 -20.01 16.37
C ARG A 224 13.03 -20.30 17.61
N VAL A 225 11.73 -20.01 17.56
CA VAL A 225 10.80 -20.23 18.67
C VAL A 225 10.04 -21.52 18.43
N ASP A 226 10.14 -22.46 19.37
CA ASP A 226 9.39 -23.70 19.28
C ASP A 226 7.88 -23.45 19.34
N ARG A 227 7.10 -24.19 18.55
CA ARG A 227 5.63 -24.05 18.49
C ARG A 227 4.94 -24.32 19.83
N SER A 228 5.56 -25.09 20.72
CA SER A 228 5.08 -25.29 22.10
C SER A 228 5.30 -24.07 23.00
N LYS A 229 6.23 -23.17 22.65
CA LYS A 229 6.56 -21.96 23.42
C LYS A 229 5.80 -20.73 22.97
N PHE A 230 5.45 -20.64 21.69
CA PHE A 230 4.61 -19.57 21.16
C PHE A 230 3.43 -20.16 20.41
N PHE A 231 2.23 -19.94 20.96
CA PHE A 231 0.98 -20.41 20.39
C PHE A 231 -0.04 -19.27 20.35
N CYS A 232 -0.24 -18.71 19.16
CA CYS A 232 -1.23 -17.67 18.88
C CYS A 232 -2.02 -18.07 17.62
N PRO A 233 -3.06 -18.93 17.73
CA PRO A 233 -3.71 -19.57 16.59
C PRO A 233 -4.61 -18.63 15.75
N GLY A 234 -4.64 -17.34 16.08
CA GLY A 234 -5.59 -16.37 15.56
C GLY A 234 -6.08 -15.51 16.71
N SER A 235 -5.63 -14.26 16.80
CA SER A 235 -6.01 -13.39 17.92
C SER A 235 -6.05 -11.92 17.52
N ILE A 236 -6.91 -11.16 18.17
CA ILE A 236 -6.89 -9.70 18.08
C ILE A 236 -5.91 -9.21 19.15
N LEU A 237 -4.82 -8.58 18.71
CA LEU A 237 -3.79 -8.03 19.58
C LEU A 237 -3.87 -6.51 19.58
N ARG A 238 -3.59 -5.93 20.75
CA ARG A 238 -3.39 -4.49 20.86
C ARG A 238 -1.95 -4.15 20.53
N VAL A 239 -1.75 -3.17 19.66
CA VAL A 239 -0.44 -2.61 19.31
C VAL A 239 -0.39 -1.11 19.55
N ASN A 240 0.82 -0.60 19.77
CA ASN A 240 1.10 0.82 19.82
C ASN A 240 1.50 1.31 18.44
N VAL A 241 0.88 2.40 17.98
CA VAL A 241 1.18 3.05 16.71
C VAL A 241 1.91 4.37 16.96
N ASP A 242 2.98 4.60 16.22
CA ASP A 242 3.61 5.92 16.17
C ASP A 242 2.89 6.80 15.14
N ASN A 243 1.97 7.62 15.63
CA ASN A 243 1.17 8.55 14.83
C ASN A 243 1.98 9.71 14.23
N LYS A 244 3.26 9.87 14.58
CA LYS A 244 4.15 10.85 13.97
C LYS A 244 4.86 10.30 12.73
N SER A 245 4.87 8.97 12.57
CA SER A 245 5.41 8.33 11.38
C SER A 245 4.40 8.36 10.23
N PRO A 246 4.80 8.58 8.96
CA PRO A 246 3.89 8.60 7.82
C PRO A 246 3.00 7.35 7.66
N ILE A 247 3.49 6.19 8.09
CA ILE A 247 2.73 4.92 8.07
C ILE A 247 1.68 4.83 9.19
N GLY A 248 1.81 5.62 10.26
CA GLY A 248 0.89 5.68 11.39
C GLY A 248 -0.09 6.86 11.34
N TYR A 249 -0.01 7.70 10.31
CA TYR A 249 -0.92 8.84 10.13
C TYR A 249 -2.39 8.40 10.07
N GLY A 250 -3.24 9.07 10.84
CA GLY A 250 -4.68 8.80 10.91
C GLY A 250 -5.08 7.63 11.82
N MET A 251 -4.14 6.76 12.20
CA MET A 251 -4.40 5.65 13.11
C MET A 251 -4.57 6.15 14.55
N PRO A 252 -5.31 5.44 15.43
CA PRO A 252 -5.23 5.69 16.87
C PRO A 252 -3.88 5.23 17.44
N ARG A 253 -3.45 5.83 18.56
CA ARG A 253 -2.20 5.46 19.25
C ARG A 253 -2.18 3.99 19.70
N GLU A 254 -3.34 3.47 20.10
CA GLU A 254 -3.53 2.04 20.37
C GLU A 254 -4.51 1.49 19.33
N ALA A 255 -4.09 0.46 18.60
CA ALA A 255 -4.89 -0.16 17.55
C ALA A 255 -5.02 -1.67 17.79
N ALA A 256 -6.13 -2.22 17.31
CA ALA A 256 -6.34 -3.66 17.25
C ALA A 256 -5.83 -4.19 15.91
N ILE A 257 -5.01 -5.22 15.93
CA ILE A 257 -4.57 -5.96 14.73
C ILE A 257 -4.97 -7.42 14.84
N MET A 258 -5.20 -8.06 13.71
CA MET A 258 -5.38 -9.50 13.67
C MET A 258 -4.02 -10.17 13.47
N PHE A 259 -3.60 -10.96 14.45
CA PHE A 259 -2.49 -11.89 14.31
C PHE A 259 -3.04 -13.22 13.82
N TYR A 260 -2.64 -13.63 12.62
CA TYR A 260 -3.02 -14.93 12.07
C TYR A 260 -1.83 -15.55 11.32
N GLN A 261 -1.18 -16.51 11.97
CA GLN A 261 0.00 -17.20 11.42
C GLN A 261 1.10 -16.23 10.91
N SER A 262 1.23 -15.07 11.57
CA SER A 262 2.20 -14.03 11.22
C SER A 262 3.60 -14.37 11.70
N MET A 263 4.61 -13.81 11.03
CA MET A 263 6.03 -13.97 11.35
C MET A 263 6.54 -13.02 12.45
N ALA A 264 5.72 -12.04 12.83
CA ALA A 264 5.93 -11.10 13.92
C ALA A 264 4.57 -10.56 14.42
#